data_AF-V4TQQ7-F1
#
_entry.id   AF-V4TQQ7-F1
#
_cell.length_a   1.000
_cell.length_b   1.000
_cell.length_c   1.000
_cell.angle_alpha   90.00
_cell.angle_beta   90.00
_cell.angle_gamma   90.00
#
_symmetry.space_group_name_H-M   'P 1'
#
loop_
_entity.id
_entity.type
_entity.pdbx_description
1 polymer ?
#
loop_
_entity_poly.entity_id
_entity_poly.type
_entity_poly.pdbx_seq_one_letter_code
_entity_poly.pdbx_strand_id
1 'polypeptide(L)'
;HSRTFSLVNGYAAPIEVYKILQHHDDAGPGSVVCVGSEWHRYPSSFFIPNYVGEVRWLDDGFRGLLPLPFNSTLGGTSAAPSYFNNENKASDQQFLQDVEACTFLVELQLNRPYPSRGSDLSKWEPIAALPYLDREFSPPLYRSFFIPYLWQQRNVFGLYKLFRRIRN
;
A
#
# COMPACT_ATOMS: atom_id res chain seq x y z
N HIS A 1 -9.26 8.10 -25.46
CA HIS A 1 -8.80 6.84 -24.83
C HIS A 1 -7.34 6.85 -24.35
N SER A 2 -6.40 7.58 -24.98
CA SER A 2 -4.96 7.58 -24.60
C SER A 2 -4.67 7.80 -23.10
N ARG A 3 -5.35 8.76 -22.43
CA ARG A 3 -5.17 8.98 -20.98
C ARG A 3 -5.59 7.78 -20.13
N THR A 4 -6.73 7.15 -20.45
CA THR A 4 -7.20 5.95 -19.75
C THR A 4 -6.19 4.82 -19.87
N PHE A 5 -5.63 4.59 -21.07
CA PHE A 5 -4.57 3.60 -21.27
C PHE A 5 -3.33 3.93 -20.43
N SER A 6 -2.91 5.19 -20.36
CA SER A 6 -1.78 5.61 -19.52
C SER A 6 -2.04 5.29 -18.04
N LEU A 7 -3.27 5.55 -17.57
CA LEU A 7 -3.64 5.29 -16.19
C LEU A 7 -3.66 3.80 -15.85
N VAL A 8 -4.28 2.98 -16.71
CA VAL A 8 -4.36 1.53 -16.51
C VAL A 8 -2.96 0.91 -16.53
N ASN A 9 -2.13 1.24 -17.53
CA ASN A 9 -0.80 0.65 -17.64
C ASN A 9 0.18 1.17 -16.58
N GLY A 10 0.04 2.43 -16.15
CA GLY A 10 0.96 3.05 -15.22
C GLY A 10 0.62 2.86 -13.74
N TYR A 11 -0.66 2.65 -13.41
CA TYR A 11 -1.13 2.79 -12.02
C TYR A 11 -2.12 1.71 -11.56
N ALA A 12 -2.36 0.63 -12.33
CA ALA A 12 -3.25 -0.45 -11.92
C ALA A 12 -2.68 -1.35 -10.80
N ALA A 13 -1.37 -1.31 -10.56
CA ALA A 13 -0.68 -2.23 -9.66
C ALA A 13 -1.30 -2.36 -8.24
N PRO A 14 -1.77 -1.28 -7.56
CA PRO A 14 -2.41 -1.43 -6.25
C PRO A 14 -3.64 -2.33 -6.29
N ILE A 15 -4.50 -2.23 -7.30
CA ILE A 15 -5.68 -3.09 -7.41
C ILE A 15 -5.26 -4.55 -7.65
N GLU A 16 -4.31 -4.78 -8.57
CA GLU A 16 -3.89 -6.13 -8.91
C GLU A 16 -3.11 -6.81 -7.78
N VAL A 17 -2.27 -6.08 -7.06
CA VAL A 17 -1.51 -6.63 -5.93
C VAL A 17 -2.42 -7.04 -4.77
N TYR A 18 -3.43 -6.24 -4.43
CA TYR A 18 -4.34 -6.61 -3.33
C TYR A 18 -5.22 -7.81 -3.68
N LYS A 19 -5.55 -8.06 -4.95
CA LYS A 19 -6.29 -9.28 -5.35
C LYS A 19 -5.54 -10.57 -5.02
N ILE A 20 -4.21 -10.53 -4.99
CA ILE A 20 -3.38 -11.71 -4.74
C ILE A 20 -3.61 -12.25 -3.33
N LEU A 21 -3.98 -11.41 -2.36
CA LEU A 21 -4.35 -11.84 -1.00
C LEU A 21 -5.45 -12.92 -1.00
N GLN A 22 -6.35 -12.95 -1.98
CA GLN A 22 -7.41 -13.98 -2.04
C GLN A 22 -6.87 -15.42 -2.14
N HIS A 23 -5.59 -15.61 -2.47
CA HIS A 23 -4.95 -16.91 -2.65
C HIS A 23 -3.93 -17.24 -1.54
N HIS A 24 -3.96 -16.52 -0.42
CA HIS A 24 -3.01 -16.67 0.70
C HIS A 24 -3.73 -16.84 2.05
N ASP A 25 -4.83 -17.59 2.07
CA ASP A 25 -5.58 -17.96 3.27
C ASP A 25 -4.78 -18.89 4.21
N ASP A 26 -3.76 -19.57 3.67
CA ASP A 26 -2.77 -20.36 4.42
C ASP A 26 -1.97 -19.52 5.46
N ALA A 27 -1.99 -18.20 5.35
CA ALA A 27 -1.43 -17.29 6.37
C ALA A 27 -2.15 -17.37 7.73
N GLY A 28 -3.39 -17.85 7.73
CA GLY A 28 -4.21 -18.09 8.91
C GLY A 28 -5.08 -16.89 9.33
N PRO A 29 -6.14 -17.14 10.12
CA PRO A 29 -7.05 -16.10 10.60
C PRO A 29 -6.34 -15.10 11.52
N GLY A 30 -6.79 -13.85 11.47
CA GLY A 30 -6.18 -12.76 12.24
C GLY A 30 -4.90 -12.20 11.61
N SER A 31 -4.65 -12.50 10.34
CA SER A 31 -3.51 -11.94 9.61
C SER A 31 -3.61 -10.42 9.51
N VAL A 32 -2.47 -9.73 9.54
CA VAL A 32 -2.39 -8.26 9.48
C VAL A 32 -1.75 -7.83 8.17
N VAL A 33 -2.42 -6.95 7.43
CA VAL A 33 -1.84 -6.30 6.23
C VAL A 33 -1.33 -4.91 6.62
N CYS A 34 -0.03 -4.70 6.46
CA CYS A 34 0.61 -3.44 6.80
C CYS A 34 0.91 -2.60 5.57
N VAL A 35 0.62 -1.30 5.64
CA VAL A 35 0.82 -0.34 4.55
C VAL A 35 1.54 0.91 5.10
N GLY A 36 2.58 1.37 4.40
CA GLY A 36 3.33 2.57 4.79
C GLY A 36 2.89 3.83 4.04
N SER A 37 3.84 4.49 3.38
CA SER A 37 3.67 5.73 2.61
C SER A 37 2.57 5.68 1.55
N GLU A 38 2.21 4.49 1.08
CA GLU A 38 1.22 4.27 0.02
C GLU A 38 -0.21 4.03 0.52
N TRP A 39 -0.51 4.37 1.78
CA TRP A 39 -1.85 4.20 2.37
C TRP A 39 -2.98 4.77 1.50
N HIS A 40 -2.74 5.91 0.84
CA HIS A 40 -3.71 6.60 -0.02
C HIS A 40 -4.00 5.86 -1.34
N ARG A 41 -3.28 4.77 -1.61
CA ARG A 41 -3.51 3.85 -2.75
C ARG A 41 -4.21 2.56 -2.36
N TYR A 42 -4.48 2.38 -1.07
CA TYR A 42 -5.30 1.28 -0.59
C TYR A 42 -6.66 1.32 -1.32
N PRO A 43 -7.01 0.29 -2.11
CA PRO A 43 -8.11 0.40 -3.06
C PRO A 43 -9.48 0.36 -2.38
N SER A 44 -9.69 -0.61 -1.46
CA SER A 44 -10.92 -0.78 -0.67
C SER A 44 -10.80 -2.00 0.24
N SER A 45 -11.63 -2.05 1.29
CA SER A 45 -11.83 -3.26 2.11
C SER A 45 -12.41 -4.43 1.32
N PHE A 46 -13.03 -4.21 0.17
CA PHE A 46 -13.48 -5.30 -0.72
C PHE A 46 -12.33 -6.20 -1.22
N PHE A 47 -11.09 -5.72 -1.17
CA PHE A 47 -9.92 -6.50 -1.55
C PHE A 47 -9.24 -7.21 -0.36
N ILE A 48 -9.80 -7.07 0.85
CA ILE A 48 -9.26 -7.69 2.05
C ILE A 48 -10.05 -8.98 2.34
N PRO A 49 -9.44 -10.17 2.23
CA PRO A 49 -10.12 -11.44 2.50
C PRO A 49 -10.48 -11.61 3.98
N ASN A 50 -11.47 -12.45 4.28
CA ASN A 50 -11.97 -12.67 5.65
C ASN A 50 -10.94 -13.19 6.66
N TYR A 51 -9.86 -13.83 6.21
CA TYR A 51 -8.80 -14.32 7.10
C TYR A 51 -7.88 -13.18 7.58
N VAL A 52 -7.87 -12.04 6.88
CA VAL A 52 -7.18 -10.82 7.32
C VAL A 52 -8.05 -10.12 8.36
N GLY A 53 -7.53 -10.01 9.58
CA GLY A 53 -8.26 -9.39 10.69
C GLY A 53 -8.27 -7.87 10.60
N GLU A 54 -7.18 -7.27 10.13
CA GLU A 54 -7.06 -5.81 10.03
C GLU A 54 -6.02 -5.35 9.00
N VAL A 55 -6.24 -4.13 8.51
CA VAL A 55 -5.26 -3.33 7.77
C VAL A 55 -4.68 -2.28 8.72
N ARG A 56 -3.36 -2.19 8.81
CA ARG A 56 -2.65 -1.31 9.75
C ARG A 56 -1.61 -0.45 9.03
N TRP A 57 -1.33 0.70 9.62
CA TRP A 57 -0.44 1.70 9.02
C TRP A 57 0.91 1.71 9.70
N LEU A 58 1.97 1.80 8.90
CA LEU A 58 3.33 1.99 9.39
C LEU A 58 3.69 3.48 9.39
N ASP A 59 4.49 3.94 10.36
CA ASP A 59 5.05 5.30 10.30
C ASP A 59 6.13 5.35 9.22
N ASP A 60 5.75 5.90 8.07
CA ASP A 60 6.60 6.10 6.91
C ASP A 60 6.70 7.59 6.53
N GLY A 61 6.55 8.47 7.53
CA GLY A 61 6.72 9.92 7.38
C GLY A 61 5.46 10.71 7.03
N PHE A 62 4.30 10.06 6.83
CA PHE A 62 3.04 10.77 6.69
C PHE A 62 2.62 11.39 8.03
N ARG A 63 2.29 12.69 8.03
CA ARG A 63 1.98 13.45 9.26
C ARG A 63 0.54 13.95 9.33
N GLY A 64 -0.36 13.39 8.52
CA GLY A 64 -1.80 13.59 8.64
C GLY A 64 -2.48 12.53 9.51
N LEU A 65 -3.78 12.66 9.74
CA LEU A 65 -4.59 11.58 10.31
C LEU A 65 -4.84 10.50 9.26
N LEU A 66 -4.72 9.24 9.69
CA LEU A 66 -4.97 8.05 8.90
C LEU A 66 -6.33 7.42 9.29
N PRO A 67 -6.95 6.64 8.40
CA PRO A 67 -8.15 5.88 8.74
C PRO A 67 -7.91 4.93 9.92
N LEU A 68 -8.91 4.71 10.78
CA LEU A 68 -8.81 3.75 11.88
C LEU A 68 -9.57 2.46 11.50
N PRO A 69 -9.12 1.27 11.93
CA PRO A 69 -9.94 0.07 11.90
C PRO A 69 -11.35 0.30 12.45
N PHE A 70 -12.36 -0.26 11.77
CA PHE A 70 -13.73 -0.16 12.27
C PHE A 70 -13.86 -0.86 13.62
N ASN A 71 -14.48 -0.18 14.59
CA ASN A 71 -14.77 -0.76 15.89
C ASN A 71 -16.19 -0.38 16.35
N SER A 72 -17.09 -1.37 16.36
CA SER A 72 -18.49 -1.17 16.75
C SER A 72 -18.65 -0.83 18.23
N THR A 73 -17.74 -1.28 19.12
CA THR A 73 -17.84 -1.02 20.56
C THR A 73 -17.53 0.44 20.91
N LEU A 74 -16.82 1.15 20.02
CA LEU A 74 -16.53 2.57 20.15
C LEU A 74 -17.58 3.47 19.47
N GLY A 75 -18.69 2.90 18.97
CA GLY A 75 -19.71 3.65 18.23
C GLY A 75 -19.57 3.59 16.70
N GLY A 76 -18.72 2.69 16.17
CA GLY A 76 -18.60 2.44 14.74
C GLY A 76 -18.21 3.69 13.95
N THR A 77 -19.00 4.06 12.94
CA THR A 77 -18.74 5.23 12.08
C THR A 77 -19.00 6.57 12.78
N SER A 78 -19.65 6.57 13.94
CA SER A 78 -19.87 7.76 14.76
C SER A 78 -18.79 7.98 15.82
N ALA A 79 -17.86 7.03 15.96
CA ALA A 79 -16.75 7.13 16.89
C ALA A 79 -15.81 8.28 16.51
N ALA A 80 -15.40 9.07 17.51
CA ALA A 80 -14.30 10.02 17.39
C ALA A 80 -13.21 9.61 18.39
N PRO A 81 -12.23 8.80 17.97
CA PRO A 81 -11.10 8.39 18.81
C PRO A 81 -10.43 9.60 19.46
N SER A 82 -9.99 9.46 20.71
CA SER A 82 -9.47 10.58 21.51
C SER A 82 -8.24 11.27 20.90
N TYR A 83 -7.52 10.59 20.01
CA TYR A 83 -6.34 11.13 19.35
C TYR A 83 -6.64 11.86 18.02
N PHE A 84 -7.88 11.82 17.53
CA PHE A 84 -8.29 12.64 16.40
C PHE A 84 -8.36 14.10 16.81
N ASN A 85 -7.95 14.98 15.89
CA ASN A 85 -7.94 16.42 16.10
C ASN A 85 -8.51 17.13 14.87
N ASN A 86 -8.93 18.37 15.07
CA ASN A 86 -9.51 19.24 14.05
C ASN A 86 -8.47 19.89 13.12
N GLU A 87 -7.19 19.53 13.24
CA GLU A 87 -6.08 20.10 12.45
C GLU A 87 -5.50 19.08 11.46
N ASN A 88 -6.07 17.87 11.39
CA ASN A 88 -5.56 16.75 10.61
C ASN A 88 -4.07 16.46 10.92
N LYS A 89 -3.65 16.60 12.18
CA LYS A 89 -2.29 16.28 12.62
C LYS A 89 -2.19 14.80 12.98
N ALA A 90 -1.11 14.15 12.56
CA ALA A 90 -0.82 12.78 12.95
C ALA A 90 -0.78 12.60 14.47
N SER A 91 -1.15 11.39 14.90
CA SER A 91 -0.94 10.91 16.26
C SER A 91 -0.12 9.64 16.22
N ASP A 92 0.81 9.46 17.16
CA ASP A 92 1.61 8.23 17.25
C ASP A 92 0.74 6.97 17.48
N GLN A 93 -0.47 7.15 18.04
CA GLN A 93 -1.42 6.07 18.29
C GLN A 93 -2.02 5.47 17.01
N GLN A 94 -1.92 6.17 15.87
CA GLN A 94 -2.47 5.67 14.60
C GLN A 94 -1.55 4.65 13.92
N PHE A 95 -0.27 4.62 14.29
CA PHE A 95 0.73 3.74 13.68
C PHE A 95 0.85 2.43 14.47
N LEU A 96 1.04 1.34 13.75
CA LEU A 96 1.40 0.05 14.33
C LEU A 96 2.81 0.14 14.91
N GLN A 97 2.93 -0.09 16.22
CA GLN A 97 4.22 -0.01 16.93
C GLN A 97 5.07 -1.25 16.69
N ASP A 98 4.45 -2.43 16.71
CA ASP A 98 5.12 -3.69 16.44
C ASP A 98 5.00 -4.08 14.97
N VAL A 99 6.01 -3.76 14.17
CA VAL A 99 6.09 -4.13 12.75
C VAL A 99 6.16 -5.64 12.57
N GLU A 100 6.64 -6.38 13.56
CA GLU A 100 6.70 -7.83 13.49
C GLU A 100 5.29 -8.46 13.59
N ALA A 101 4.27 -7.72 14.05
CA ALA A 101 2.88 -8.17 14.00
C ALA A 101 2.32 -8.27 12.56
N CYS A 102 2.98 -7.67 11.57
CA CYS A 102 2.56 -7.71 10.18
C CYS A 102 2.72 -9.11 9.57
N THR A 103 1.64 -9.68 9.04
CA THR A 103 1.73 -10.91 8.23
C THR A 103 2.11 -10.58 6.78
N PHE A 104 1.55 -9.50 6.26
CA PHE A 104 1.80 -9.00 4.92
C PHE A 104 2.26 -7.55 4.95
N LEU A 105 3.10 -7.17 4.00
CA LEU A 105 3.55 -5.79 3.79
C LEU A 105 3.25 -5.38 2.34
N VAL A 106 2.60 -4.23 2.18
CA VAL A 106 2.38 -3.60 0.87
C VAL A 106 3.24 -2.35 0.79
N GLU A 107 4.05 -2.25 -0.26
CA GLU A 107 5.04 -1.18 -0.41
C GLU A 107 5.27 -0.83 -1.88
N LEU A 108 5.45 0.47 -2.17
CA LEU A 108 5.96 0.94 -3.47
C LEU A 108 7.46 1.17 -3.37
N GLN A 109 8.21 0.45 -4.19
CA GLN A 109 9.66 0.57 -4.29
C GLN A 109 10.02 1.37 -5.55
N LEU A 110 10.31 2.66 -5.36
CA LEU A 110 10.87 3.55 -6.39
C LEU A 110 12.39 3.62 -6.25
N ASN A 111 13.08 4.06 -7.29
CA ASN A 111 14.51 4.35 -7.20
C ASN A 111 14.71 5.65 -6.40
N ARG A 112 14.82 5.53 -5.08
CA ARG A 112 15.03 6.61 -4.11
C ARG A 112 16.17 6.21 -3.16
N PRO A 113 16.88 7.18 -2.55
CA PRO A 113 18.01 6.88 -1.67
C PRO A 113 17.61 6.28 -0.30
N TYR A 114 16.31 6.13 -0.04
CA TYR A 114 15.80 5.59 1.21
C TYR A 114 15.51 4.09 1.07
N PRO A 115 15.94 3.26 2.03
CA PRO A 115 15.68 1.84 1.99
C PRO A 115 14.18 1.57 2.19
N SER A 116 13.64 0.66 1.39
CA SER A 116 12.30 0.11 1.55
C SER A 116 12.31 -1.04 2.56
N ARG A 117 11.27 -1.15 3.41
CA ARG A 117 11.20 -2.18 4.49
C ARG A 117 11.19 -3.59 3.92
N GLY A 118 10.50 -3.81 2.80
CA GLY A 118 10.44 -5.11 2.13
C GLY A 118 11.76 -5.53 1.48
N SER A 119 12.82 -4.72 1.54
CA SER A 119 14.15 -5.10 1.04
C SER A 119 14.90 -6.06 1.97
N ASP A 120 14.48 -6.21 3.23
CA ASP A 120 15.04 -7.20 4.14
C ASP A 120 14.50 -8.60 3.81
N LEU A 121 15.20 -9.30 2.92
CA LEU A 121 14.83 -10.64 2.47
C LEU A 121 15.00 -11.73 3.54
N SER A 122 15.60 -11.41 4.70
CA SER A 122 15.60 -12.33 5.85
C SER A 122 14.26 -12.35 6.57
N LYS A 123 13.45 -11.31 6.40
CA LYS A 123 12.13 -11.14 7.03
C LYS A 123 10.97 -11.23 6.03
N TRP A 124 11.20 -10.86 4.78
CA TRP A 124 10.14 -10.67 3.79
C TRP A 124 10.38 -11.50 2.53
N GLU A 125 9.36 -12.26 2.14
CA GLU A 125 9.28 -12.94 0.86
C GLU A 125 8.37 -12.15 -0.09
N PRO A 126 8.86 -11.70 -1.27
CA PRO A 126 8.00 -11.04 -2.25
C PRO A 126 7.08 -12.05 -2.93
N ILE A 127 5.78 -11.95 -2.66
CA ILE A 127 4.74 -12.79 -3.29
C ILE A 127 4.06 -12.10 -4.49
N ALA A 128 4.26 -10.79 -4.64
CA ALA A 128 3.88 -10.06 -5.86
C ALA A 128 4.82 -8.86 -6.10
N ALA A 129 5.08 -8.58 -7.38
CA ALA A 129 5.77 -7.36 -7.80
C ALA A 129 5.24 -6.93 -9.18
N LEU A 130 4.54 -5.80 -9.22
CA LEU A 130 3.97 -5.26 -10.45
C LEU A 130 4.55 -3.86 -10.76
N PRO A 131 4.79 -3.53 -12.04
CA PRO A 131 5.32 -2.24 -12.42
C PRO A 131 4.36 -1.11 -12.04
N TYR A 132 4.94 0.00 -11.57
CA TYR A 132 4.22 1.18 -11.16
C TYR A 132 4.95 2.44 -11.65
N LEU A 133 4.24 3.34 -12.33
CA LEU A 133 4.83 4.51 -12.95
C LEU A 133 5.29 5.53 -11.90
N ASP A 134 6.58 5.88 -11.95
CA ASP A 134 7.17 6.92 -11.12
C ASP A 134 6.78 8.29 -11.67
N ARG A 135 5.81 8.94 -11.02
CA ARG A 135 5.32 10.25 -11.43
C ARG A 135 6.46 11.28 -11.48
N GLU A 136 7.35 11.26 -10.49
CA GLU A 136 8.36 12.31 -10.29
C GLU A 136 9.40 12.30 -11.40
N PHE A 137 9.86 11.12 -11.79
CA PHE A 137 10.88 10.96 -12.83
C PHE A 137 10.33 10.69 -14.24
N SER A 138 9.01 10.58 -14.39
CA SER A 138 8.38 10.47 -15.71
C SER A 138 7.95 11.83 -16.27
N PRO A 139 8.24 12.15 -17.55
CA PRO A 139 7.83 13.42 -18.15
C PRO A 139 6.30 13.59 -18.20
N PRO A 140 5.77 14.82 -17.98
CA PRO A 140 4.33 15.07 -17.90
C PRO A 140 3.52 14.59 -19.11
N LEU A 141 4.05 14.75 -20.33
CA LEU A 141 3.39 14.31 -21.57
C LEU A 141 3.18 12.79 -21.58
N TYR A 142 4.26 12.03 -21.35
CA TYR A 142 4.23 10.57 -21.47
C TYR A 142 3.57 9.89 -20.27
N ARG A 143 3.60 10.47 -19.06
CA ARG A 143 2.83 9.91 -17.93
C ARG A 143 1.32 10.18 -18.03
N SER A 144 0.93 11.24 -18.76
CA SER A 144 -0.48 11.62 -18.90
C SER A 144 -1.16 10.96 -20.11
N PHE A 145 -0.41 10.70 -21.18
CA PHE A 145 -0.94 10.17 -22.43
C PHE A 145 -0.15 8.94 -22.89
N PHE A 146 -0.88 7.87 -23.21
CA PHE A 146 -0.33 6.71 -23.87
C PHE A 146 0.00 7.04 -25.32
N ILE A 147 1.29 7.13 -25.64
CA ILE A 147 1.81 7.28 -27.00
C ILE A 147 2.48 5.95 -27.37
N PRO A 148 1.98 5.21 -28.38
CA PRO A 148 2.53 3.91 -28.76
C PRO A 148 4.05 3.93 -28.93
N TYR A 149 4.72 2.88 -28.46
CA TYR A 149 6.18 2.69 -28.43
C TYR A 149 6.95 3.67 -27.53
N LEU A 150 6.56 4.94 -27.46
CA LEU A 150 7.23 5.96 -26.67
C LEU A 150 6.85 5.93 -25.18
N TRP A 151 5.62 5.55 -24.84
CA TRP A 151 5.12 5.58 -23.46
C TRP A 151 6.00 4.76 -22.51
N GLN A 152 6.32 3.52 -22.89
CA GLN A 152 7.16 2.64 -22.08
C GLN A 152 8.61 3.14 -22.03
N GLN A 153 9.13 3.65 -23.16
CA GLN A 153 10.53 4.09 -23.28
C GLN A 153 10.82 5.39 -22.54
N ARG A 154 9.82 6.26 -22.40
CA ARG A 154 9.99 7.62 -21.85
C ARG A 154 9.59 7.74 -20.39
N ASN A 155 8.83 6.80 -19.85
CA ASN A 155 8.44 6.79 -18.45
C ASN A 155 9.40 5.95 -17.62
N VAL A 156 9.51 6.32 -16.35
CA VAL A 156 10.27 5.60 -15.33
C VAL A 156 9.31 4.81 -14.46
N PHE A 157 9.71 3.60 -14.05
CA PHE A 157 8.89 2.70 -13.27
C PHE A 157 9.63 2.23 -12.03
N GLY A 158 8.89 2.06 -10.93
CA GLY A 158 9.28 1.22 -9.80
C GLY A 158 8.38 -0.01 -9.72
N LEU A 159 8.36 -0.64 -8.55
CA LEU A 159 7.60 -1.85 -8.29
C LEU A 159 6.66 -1.65 -7.11
N TYR A 160 5.36 -1.87 -7.33
CA TYR A 160 4.39 -2.03 -6.25
C TYR A 160 4.40 -3.50 -5.84
N LYS A 161 4.73 -3.78 -4.57
CA LYS A 161 4.99 -5.13 -4.08
C LYS A 161 4.08 -5.49 -2.94
N LEU A 162 3.77 -6.79 -2.88
CA LEU A 162 3.21 -7.45 -1.71
C LEU A 162 4.21 -8.47 -1.22
N PHE A 163 4.50 -8.41 0.06
CA PHE A 163 5.40 -9.32 0.75
C PHE A 163 4.62 -10.13 1.78
N ARG A 164 5.10 -11.35 2.02
CA ARG A 164 4.72 -12.19 3.14
C ARG A 164 5.87 -12.23 4.14
N ARG A 165 5.57 -12.16 5.43
CA ARG A 165 6.59 -12.31 6.48
C ARG A 165 7.03 -13.76 6.59
N ILE A 166 8.34 -13.99 6.61
CA ILE A 166 8.96 -15.29 6.85
C ILE A 166 8.80 -15.63 8.34
N ARG A 167 8.17 -16.76 8.64
CA ARG A 167 8.10 -17.29 10.01
C ARG A 167 9.19 -18.34 10.17
N ASN A 168 10.15 -18.08 11.05
CA ASN A 168 11.10 -19.08 11.54
C ASN A 168 10.45 -19.94 12.62
#